data_AF-A0A1F8NKN6-F1
#
_entry.id   AF-A0A1F8NKN6-F1
#
_cell.length_a   1.000
_cell.length_b   1.000
_cell.length_c   1.000
_cell.angle_alpha   90.00
_cell.angle_beta   90.00
_cell.angle_gamma   90.00
#
_symmetry.space_group_name_H-M   'P 1'
#
loop_
_entity.id
_entity.type
_entity.pdbx_description
1 polymer ?
#
loop_
_entity_poly.entity_id
_entity_poly.type
_entity_poly.pdbx_seq_one_letter_code
_entity_poly.pdbx_strand_id
1 'polypeptide(L)'
;MHLIYDVTGFGSVASYTVEGDRIALFNDPQCPYETGEYTWELEEGDLVLREVQDRCAIHLRAVNLTRQAWLSCQPPSARAAASDMWDKPPGCEGLG
;
A
#
# COMPACT_ATOMS: atom_id res chain seq x y z
N MET A 1 3.81 4.57 2.78
CA MET A 1 2.85 3.47 3.04
C MET A 1 2.40 3.56 4.49
N HIS A 2 1.10 3.44 4.76
CA HIS A 2 0.55 3.45 6.12
C HIS A 2 -0.20 2.13 6.35
N LEU A 3 0.18 1.39 7.38
CA LEU A 3 -0.51 0.17 7.82
C LEU A 3 -1.23 0.49 9.12
N ILE A 4 -2.52 0.17 9.20
CA ILE A 4 -3.32 0.31 10.42
C ILE A 4 -3.78 -1.08 10.84
N TYR A 5 -3.59 -1.42 12.12
CA TYR A 5 -4.12 -2.64 12.71
C TYR A 5 -5.34 -2.31 13.57
N ASP A 6 -6.54 -2.42 12.98
CA ASP A 6 -7.81 -1.93 13.54
C ASP A 6 -8.10 -2.45 14.96
N VAL A 7 -7.70 -3.68 15.28
CA VAL A 7 -7.93 -4.29 16.59
C VAL A 7 -7.17 -3.57 17.71
N THR A 8 -6.01 -2.99 17.41
CA THR A 8 -5.14 -2.34 18.42
C THR A 8 -4.99 -0.83 18.22
N GLY A 9 -5.38 -0.30 17.07
CA GLY A 9 -5.10 1.08 16.66
C GLY A 9 -3.62 1.35 16.36
N PHE A 10 -2.77 0.31 16.30
CA PHE A 10 -1.37 0.46 15.93
C PHE A 10 -1.25 0.87 14.46
N GLY A 11 -0.56 2.00 14.24
CA GLY A 11 -0.20 2.50 12.92
C GLY A 11 1.30 2.33 12.66
N SER A 12 1.66 1.92 11.45
CA SER A 12 3.04 1.84 10.99
C SER A 12 3.18 2.64 9.70
N VAL A 13 4.19 3.52 9.64
CA VAL A 13 4.49 4.34 8.47
C VAL A 13 5.84 3.92 7.91
N ALA A 14 5.88 3.60 6.63
CA ALA A 14 7.11 3.40 5.87
C ALA A 14 7.25 4.46 4.77
N SER A 15 8.50 4.78 4.44
CA SER A 15 8.88 5.66 3.33
C SER A 15 9.06 4.85 2.05
N TYR A 16 8.89 5.49 0.90
CA TYR A 16 9.08 4.84 -0.39
C TYR A 16 9.64 5.79 -1.45
N THR A 17 10.29 5.22 -2.46
CA THR A 17 10.64 5.88 -3.73
C THR A 17 10.09 5.06 -4.89
N VAL A 18 9.81 5.74 -6.00
CA VAL A 18 9.36 5.10 -7.25
C VAL A 18 10.28 5.53 -8.38
N GLU A 19 10.79 4.57 -9.14
CA GLU A 19 11.58 4.80 -10.34
C GLU A 19 11.15 3.81 -11.43
N GLY A 20 10.58 4.33 -12.53
CA GLY A 20 10.00 3.47 -13.56
C GLY A 20 8.93 2.53 -13.01
N ASP A 21 9.08 1.24 -13.26
CA ASP A 21 8.22 0.17 -12.76
C ASP A 21 8.62 -0.33 -11.36
N ARG A 22 9.57 0.33 -10.68
CA ARG A 22 10.10 -0.11 -9.38
C ARG A 22 9.65 0.75 -8.23
N ILE A 23 9.35 0.11 -7.11
CA ILE A 23 9.12 0.72 -5.80
C ILE A 23 10.18 0.19 -4.84
N ALA A 24 10.85 1.09 -4.13
CA ALA A 24 11.69 0.75 -2.98
C ALA A 24 11.02 1.26 -1.70
N LEU A 25 10.84 0.37 -0.72
CA LEU A 25 10.24 0.62 0.59
C LEU A 25 11.30 0.54 1.69
N PHE A 26 11.39 1.57 2.53
CA PHE A 26 12.39 1.67 3.59
C PHE A 26 11.81 2.39 4.82
N ASN A 27 12.54 2.37 5.94
CA ASN A 27 12.08 2.86 7.23
C ASN A 27 10.78 2.19 7.71
N ASP A 28 10.57 0.92 7.38
CA ASP A 28 9.47 0.15 7.97
C ASP A 28 9.79 -0.14 9.45
N PRO A 29 8.95 0.23 10.42
CA PRO A 29 9.14 -0.07 11.84
C PRO A 29 9.40 -1.56 12.16
N GLN A 30 8.86 -2.49 11.36
CA GLN A 30 9.13 -3.93 11.52
C GLN A 30 10.49 -4.33 10.92
N CYS A 31 10.98 -3.58 9.94
CA CYS A 31 12.22 -3.84 9.21
C CYS A 31 13.02 -2.55 9.00
N PRO A 32 13.51 -1.93 10.08
CA PRO A 32 14.03 -0.56 10.04
C PRO A 32 15.34 -0.41 9.25
N TYR A 33 16.03 -1.51 9.00
CA TYR A 33 17.33 -1.54 8.32
C TYR A 33 17.28 -2.19 6.92
N GLU A 34 16.12 -2.70 6.50
CA GLU A 34 15.98 -3.44 5.24
C GLU A 34 15.10 -2.68 4.24
N THR A 35 15.64 -2.51 3.03
CA THR A 35 14.87 -2.04 1.88
C THR A 35 14.18 -3.21 1.20
N GLY A 36 12.89 -3.06 0.92
CA GLY A 36 12.13 -4.00 0.10
C GLY A 36 11.93 -3.42 -1.29
N GLU A 37 12.20 -4.20 -2.32
CA GLU A 37 12.06 -3.81 -3.72
C GLU A 37 10.96 -4.61 -4.41
N TYR A 38 10.13 -3.91 -5.17
CA TYR A 38 8.95 -4.43 -5.83
C TYR A 38 8.83 -3.87 -7.24
N THR A 39 8.30 -4.64 -8.17
CA THR A 39 7.71 -4.06 -9.38
C THR A 39 6.25 -3.71 -9.15
N TRP A 40 5.76 -2.70 -9.86
CA TRP A 40 4.36 -2.30 -9.81
C TRP A 40 3.74 -2.19 -11.20
N GLU A 41 2.46 -2.57 -11.29
CA GLU A 41 1.63 -2.40 -12.47
C GLU A 41 0.21 -1.99 -12.03
N LEU A 42 -0.53 -1.36 -12.94
CA LEU A 42 -1.96 -1.10 -12.75
C LEU A 42 -2.75 -2.08 -13.61
N GLU A 43 -3.53 -2.94 -12.97
CA GLU A 43 -4.44 -3.88 -13.61
C GLU A 43 -5.87 -3.42 -13.30
N GLU A 44 -6.62 -3.00 -14.32
CA GLU A 44 -8.01 -2.50 -14.18
C GLU A 44 -8.19 -1.33 -13.18
N GLY A 45 -7.11 -0.59 -12.88
CA GLY A 45 -7.11 0.52 -11.94
C GLY A 45 -6.64 0.15 -10.53
N ASP A 46 -6.40 -1.14 -10.27
CA ASP A 46 -5.84 -1.64 -9.03
C ASP A 46 -4.32 -1.81 -9.14
N LEU A 47 -3.63 -1.50 -8.05
CA LEU A 47 -2.17 -1.59 -7.99
C LEU A 47 -1.75 -3.03 -7.65
N VAL A 48 -1.00 -3.66 -8.54
CA VAL A 48 -0.43 -5.00 -8.35
C VAL A 48 1.06 -4.86 -8.09
N LEU A 49 1.53 -5.44 -6.99
CA LEU A 49 2.94 -5.48 -6.62
C LEU A 49 3.51 -6.89 -6.76
N ARG A 50 4.73 -6.99 -7.27
CA ARG A 50 5.48 -8.27 -7.32
C ARG A 50 6.82 -8.08 -6.63
N GLU A 51 7.18 -9.03 -5.78
CA GLU A 51 8.45 -8.99 -5.06
C GLU A 51 9.62 -9.12 -6.04
N VAL A 52 10.61 -8.25 -5.87
CA VAL A 52 11.91 -8.35 -6.52
C VAL A 52 12.91 -8.88 -5.51
N GLN A 53 12.98 -8.21 -4.36
CA GLN A 53 13.80 -8.61 -3.24
C GLN A 53 13.27 -7.98 -1.95
N ASP A 54 12.95 -8.79 -0.94
CA ASP A 54 12.67 -8.27 0.40
C ASP A 54 13.28 -9.13 1.50
N ARG A 55 14.31 -8.59 2.16
CA ARG A 55 15.00 -9.26 3.27
C ARG A 55 14.38 -9.01 4.64
N CYS A 56 13.24 -8.32 4.68
CA CYS A 56 12.49 -8.12 5.91
C CYS A 56 12.22 -9.46 6.59
N ALA A 57 12.46 -9.52 7.91
CA ALA A 57 12.41 -10.75 8.68
C ALA A 57 11.08 -11.47 8.42
N ILE A 58 11.16 -12.80 8.28
CA ILE A 58 10.04 -13.73 8.02
C ILE A 58 9.20 -13.44 6.76
N HIS A 59 9.68 -12.61 5.82
CA HIS A 59 9.04 -12.29 4.52
C HIS A 59 7.59 -11.79 4.60
N LEU A 60 7.11 -11.40 5.78
CA LEU A 60 5.71 -10.99 5.95
C LEU A 60 5.39 -9.69 5.19
N ARG A 61 6.35 -8.78 5.03
CA ARG A 61 6.16 -7.55 4.26
C ARG A 61 5.85 -7.86 2.80
N ALA A 62 6.69 -8.67 2.15
CA ALA A 62 6.46 -9.13 0.79
C ALA A 62 5.12 -9.86 0.65
N VAL A 63 4.86 -10.83 1.52
CA VAL A 63 3.59 -11.57 1.51
C VAL A 63 2.40 -10.62 1.61
N ASN A 64 2.40 -9.67 2.54
CA ASN A 64 1.27 -8.75 2.69
C ASN A 64 1.12 -7.80 1.49
N LEU A 65 2.23 -7.38 0.88
CA LEU A 65 2.22 -6.44 -0.24
C LEU A 65 1.83 -7.06 -1.57
N THR A 66 2.16 -8.34 -1.78
CA THR A 66 1.98 -9.00 -3.09
C THR A 66 0.82 -10.00 -3.10
N ARG A 67 0.17 -10.26 -1.96
CA ARG A 67 -0.88 -11.29 -1.85
C ARG A 67 -2.16 -10.94 -2.62
N GLN A 68 -2.46 -9.66 -2.78
CA GLN A 68 -3.63 -9.19 -3.52
C GLN A 68 -3.37 -7.81 -4.13
N ALA A 69 -4.19 -7.46 -5.13
CA ALA A 69 -4.19 -6.12 -5.68
C ALA A 69 -4.65 -5.10 -4.63
N TRP A 70 -4.07 -3.90 -4.70
CA TRP A 70 -4.39 -2.76 -3.87
C TRP A 70 -5.47 -1.95 -4.56
N LEU A 71 -6.66 -1.96 -3.95
CA LEU A 71 -7.82 -1.23 -4.45
C LEU A 71 -7.56 0.27 -4.42
N SER A 72 -8.03 0.97 -5.44
CA SER A 72 -7.88 2.42 -5.52
C SER A 72 -8.81 3.14 -4.53
N CYS A 73 -8.23 3.99 -3.67
CA CYS A 73 -9.00 4.95 -2.86
C CYS A 73 -9.43 6.20 -3.66
N GLN A 74 -9.37 6.16 -4.99
CA GLN A 74 -9.78 7.28 -5.83
C GLN A 74 -11.31 7.26 -6.06
N PRO A 75 -12.03 8.35 -5.71
CA PRO A 75 -13.46 8.43 -5.99
C PRO A 75 -13.74 8.36 -7.50
N PRO A 76 -14.87 7.74 -7.92
CA PRO A 76 -15.19 7.55 -9.34
C PRO A 76 -15.52 8.85 -10.09
N SER A 77 -15.75 9.95 -9.37
CA SER A 77 -15.96 11.27 -9.96
C SER A 77 -15.68 12.39 -8.96
N ALA A 78 -15.47 13.61 -9.45
CA ALA A 78 -15.33 14.79 -8.60
C ALA A 78 -16.57 15.05 -7.72
N ARG A 79 -17.78 14.71 -8.21
CA ARG A 79 -19.00 14.82 -7.43
C ARG A 79 -19.00 13.82 -6.27
N ALA A 80 -18.65 12.57 -6.54
CA ALA A 80 -18.55 11.51 -5.52
C ALA A 80 -17.48 11.85 -4.47
N ALA A 81 -16.36 12.45 -4.89
CA ALA A 81 -15.34 12.99 -4.00
C ALA A 81 -15.90 14.10 -3.11
N ALA A 82 -16.54 15.12 -3.72
CA ALA A 82 -17.04 16.29 -3.01
C ALA A 82 -18.18 15.98 -2.03
N SER A 83 -19.05 15.01 -2.35
CA SER A 83 -20.14 14.60 -1.47
C SER A 83 -19.75 13.47 -0.51
N ASP A 84 -18.56 12.90 -0.67
CA ASP A 84 -18.10 11.69 0.01
C ASP A 84 -19.05 10.47 -0.11
N MET A 85 -19.93 10.48 -1.11
CA MET A 85 -20.96 9.47 -1.33
C MET A 85 -20.53 8.49 -2.43
N TRP A 86 -19.75 7.48 -2.05
CA TRP A 86 -19.36 6.40 -2.94
C TRP A 86 -18.98 5.16 -2.13
N ASP A 87 -19.02 4.01 -2.78
CA ASP A 87 -18.65 2.72 -2.20
C ASP A 87 -17.13 2.64 -2.06
N LYS A 88 -16.63 3.06 -0.91
CA LYS A 88 -15.19 3.04 -0.59
C LYS A 88 -14.71 1.60 -0.39
N PRO A 89 -13.56 1.21 -0.95
CA PRO A 89 -12.88 0.00 -0.56
C PRO A 89 -12.53 0.03 0.94
N PRO A 90 -12.45 -1.14 1.60
CA PRO A 90 -11.93 -1.22 2.97
C PRO A 90 -10.55 -0.60 3.09
N GLY A 91 -10.32 0.22 4.11
CA GLY A 91 -9.05 0.91 4.35
C GLY A 91 -8.95 2.31 3.72
N CYS A 92 -9.98 2.75 2.99
CA CYS A 92 -10.07 4.11 2.44
C CYS A 92 -10.89 5.07 3.33
N GLU A 93 -11.30 4.65 4.53
CA GLU A 93 -12.06 5.47 5.46
C GLU A 93 -11.22 6.63 6.00
N GLY A 94 -11.74 7.85 5.94
CA GLY A 94 -11.06 9.04 6.49
C GLY A 94 -9.95 9.63 5.60
N LEU A 95 -9.74 9.11 4.38
CA LEU A 95 -8.96 9.77 3.34
C LEU A 95 -9.89 10.73 2.57
N GLY A 96 -9.94 11.99 3.00
CA GLY A 96 -10.73 13.07 2.40
C GLY A 96 -9.92 14.34 2.23
#